data_AF-A0A3M6W3Y0-F1
#
_entry.id   AF-A0A3M6W3Y0-F1
#
_cell.length_a   1.000
_cell.length_b   1.000
_cell.length_c   1.000
_cell.angle_alpha   90.00
_cell.angle_beta   90.00
_cell.angle_gamma   90.00
#
_symmetry.space_group_name_H-M   'P 1'
#
loop_
_entity.id
_entity.type
_entity.pdbx_description
1 polymer ?
#
loop_
_entity_poly.entity_id
_entity_poly.type
_entity_poly.pdbx_seq_one_letter_code
_entity_poly.pdbx_strand_id
1 'polypeptide(L)'
;MDWPRFPSLYRPKPGRCLLLELPPELRDLIYEYTLKSESPSNQMVTFKLDPYQRDTLTQAIQPSLLRTNRQIRQESLGIFYRSQTFILHSEGTKADDARRWLVSNELHLRKLRQIELWIRYTTPANRFTSSNGAVGITLSRDLHDEDNNGGRGDGGWRVRDDGWRWITVVRKPGNLEDDAGFLIREVRRLLKEEWPGKLTAAGLYGVMADLREGYVKEKMG
;
A
#
# COMPACT_ATOMS: atom_id res chain seq x y z
N MET A 1 -31.55 -6.30 -35.67
CA MET A 1 -30.15 -6.23 -35.19
C MET A 1 -29.84 -7.58 -34.57
N ASP A 2 -29.40 -8.52 -35.39
CA ASP A 2 -28.99 -9.84 -34.93
C ASP A 2 -27.58 -9.75 -34.37
N TRP A 3 -27.43 -10.00 -33.07
CA TRP A 3 -26.13 -10.20 -32.46
C TRP A 3 -25.46 -11.41 -33.14
N PRO A 4 -24.18 -11.31 -33.57
CA PRO A 4 -23.49 -12.48 -34.11
C PRO A 4 -23.47 -13.56 -33.03
N ARG A 5 -24.05 -14.73 -33.35
CA ARG A 5 -23.99 -15.91 -32.50
C ARG A 5 -22.52 -16.26 -32.30
N PHE A 6 -22.00 -16.05 -31.09
CA PHE A 6 -20.69 -16.57 -30.73
C PHE A 6 -20.64 -18.06 -31.10
N PRO A 7 -19.57 -18.55 -31.77
CA PRO A 7 -19.41 -19.97 -32.01
C PRO A 7 -19.53 -20.65 -30.66
N SER A 8 -20.28 -21.76 -30.59
CA SER A 8 -20.52 -22.51 -29.36
C SER A 8 -19.21 -22.61 -28.59
N LEU A 9 -19.10 -21.88 -27.48
CA LEU A 9 -17.91 -21.92 -26.63
C LEU A 9 -17.77 -23.38 -26.21
N TYR A 10 -16.79 -24.06 -26.79
CA TYR A 10 -16.49 -25.45 -26.49
C TYR A 10 -16.44 -25.57 -24.98
N ARG A 11 -17.37 -26.35 -24.40
CA ARG A 11 -17.32 -26.63 -22.98
C ARG A 11 -15.93 -27.22 -22.72
N PRO A 12 -15.10 -26.61 -21.86
CA PRO A 12 -13.79 -27.14 -21.57
C PRO A 12 -13.92 -28.59 -21.14
N LYS A 13 -13.05 -29.47 -21.64
CA LYS A 13 -13.01 -30.85 -21.13
C LYS A 13 -12.86 -30.79 -19.60
N PRO A 14 -13.54 -31.63 -18.82
CA PRO A 14 -13.40 -31.64 -17.38
C PRO A 14 -11.92 -31.75 -17.00
N GLY A 15 -11.44 -30.83 -16.15
CA GLY A 15 -10.03 -30.72 -15.74
C GLY A 15 -9.18 -29.73 -16.54
N ARG A 16 -9.70 -29.11 -17.61
CA ARG A 16 -8.99 -28.04 -18.34
C ARG A 16 -9.40 -26.65 -17.84
N CYS A 17 -8.39 -25.82 -17.55
CA CYS A 17 -8.57 -24.42 -17.21
C CYS A 17 -8.10 -23.56 -18.39
N LEU A 18 -9.03 -22.98 -19.15
CA LEU A 18 -8.70 -22.16 -20.33
C LEU A 18 -7.75 -21.01 -19.99
N LEU A 19 -7.89 -20.42 -18.80
CA LEU A 19 -6.99 -19.37 -18.32
C LEU A 19 -5.53 -19.84 -18.26
N LEU A 20 -5.29 -21.09 -17.83
CA LEU A 20 -3.93 -21.64 -17.71
C LEU A 20 -3.36 -22.14 -19.06
N GLU A 21 -4.19 -22.27 -20.09
CA GLU A 21 -3.76 -22.59 -21.46
C GLU A 21 -3.28 -21.35 -22.24
N LEU A 22 -3.61 -20.14 -21.75
CA LEU A 22 -3.12 -18.89 -22.36
C LEU A 22 -1.62 -18.71 -22.13
N PRO A 23 -0.89 -18.02 -23.04
CA PRO A 23 0.48 -17.56 -22.77
C PRO A 23 0.57 -16.72 -21.48
N PRO A 24 1.70 -16.78 -20.74
CA PRO A 24 1.88 -16.03 -19.49
C PRO A 24 1.57 -14.53 -19.62
N GLU A 25 1.93 -13.91 -20.74
CA GLU A 25 1.76 -12.48 -20.98
C GLU A 25 0.27 -12.10 -21.01
N LEU A 26 -0.58 -12.95 -21.59
CA LEU A 26 -2.03 -12.74 -21.57
C LEU A 26 -2.61 -13.01 -20.19
N ARG A 27 -2.06 -13.96 -19.43
CA ARG A 27 -2.47 -14.21 -18.04
C ARG A 27 -2.14 -13.02 -17.16
N ASP A 28 -0.96 -12.44 -17.30
CA ASP A 28 -0.53 -11.25 -16.55
C ASP A 28 -1.46 -10.06 -16.79
N LEU A 29 -1.83 -9.81 -18.06
CA LEU A 29 -2.83 -8.79 -18.40
C LEU A 29 -4.18 -9.09 -17.70
N ILE A 30 -4.67 -10.33 -17.75
CA ILE A 30 -5.92 -10.72 -17.08
C ILE A 30 -5.82 -10.51 -15.56
N TYR A 31 -4.71 -10.91 -14.95
CA TYR A 31 -4.48 -10.72 -13.51
C TYR A 31 -4.46 -9.24 -13.14
N GLU A 32 -3.75 -8.41 -13.90
CA GLU A 32 -3.74 -6.96 -13.69
C GLU A 32 -5.13 -6.35 -13.78
N TYR A 33 -5.89 -6.68 -14.82
CA TYR A 33 -7.26 -6.17 -14.97
C TYR A 33 -8.16 -6.64 -13.83
N THR A 34 -8.06 -7.91 -13.43
CA THR A 34 -8.87 -8.47 -12.34
C THR A 34 -8.56 -7.78 -11.01
N LEU A 35 -7.27 -7.64 -10.67
CA LEU A 35 -6.82 -7.03 -9.43
C LEU A 35 -7.14 -5.52 -9.37
N LYS A 36 -7.15 -4.83 -10.52
CA LYS A 36 -7.58 -3.42 -10.60
C LYS A 36 -9.11 -3.28 -10.52
N SER A 37 -9.86 -4.20 -11.14
CA SER A 37 -11.32 -4.16 -11.20
C SER A 37 -12.01 -4.55 -9.89
N GLU A 38 -11.40 -5.40 -9.05
CA GLU A 38 -11.94 -5.73 -7.72
C GLU A 38 -11.85 -4.54 -6.74
N SER A 39 -11.04 -3.52 -7.04
CA SER A 39 -10.87 -2.30 -6.23
C SER A 39 -11.05 -1.02 -7.05
N PRO A 40 -12.27 -0.76 -7.59
CA PRO A 40 -12.51 0.33 -8.52
C PRO A 40 -12.38 1.73 -7.88
N SER A 41 -12.45 1.84 -6.56
CA SER A 41 -12.53 3.13 -5.87
C SER A 41 -11.29 3.55 -5.09
N ASN A 42 -10.18 2.79 -5.15
CA ASN A 42 -8.79 3.20 -4.89
C ASN A 42 -7.95 1.96 -4.60
N GLN A 43 -6.74 1.89 -5.16
CA GLN A 43 -5.71 0.86 -4.91
C GLN A 43 -5.15 0.89 -3.47
N MET A 44 -5.92 1.41 -2.53
CA MET A 44 -5.50 1.74 -1.19
C MET A 44 -6.05 0.74 -0.18
N VAL A 45 -5.13 0.13 0.55
CA VAL A 45 -5.39 -0.99 1.42
C VAL A 45 -5.18 -0.60 2.87
N THR A 46 -6.16 -0.87 3.73
CA THR A 46 -6.07 -0.65 5.18
C THR A 46 -6.34 -1.93 5.98
N PHE A 47 -5.73 -2.07 7.15
CA PHE A 47 -5.74 -3.33 7.92
C PHE A 47 -7.01 -3.55 8.74
N LYS A 48 -7.76 -2.47 8.98
CA LYS A 48 -9.09 -2.51 9.59
C LYS A 48 -9.95 -1.43 8.97
N LEU A 49 -11.02 -1.87 8.30
CA LEU A 49 -11.88 -1.03 7.48
C LEU A 49 -13.13 -0.65 8.26
N ASP A 50 -13.27 0.63 8.58
CA ASP A 50 -14.50 1.14 9.21
C ASP A 50 -15.61 1.26 8.15
N PRO A 51 -16.91 1.16 8.51
CA PRO A 51 -18.01 1.19 7.54
C PRO A 51 -18.00 2.41 6.61
N TYR A 52 -17.65 3.60 7.13
CA TYR A 52 -17.59 4.84 6.36
C TYR A 52 -16.42 4.92 5.37
N GLN A 53 -15.45 4.00 5.46
CA GLN A 53 -14.26 3.98 4.60
C GLN A 53 -14.43 3.08 3.37
N ARG A 54 -15.49 2.26 3.31
CA ARG A 54 -15.67 1.23 2.28
C ARG A 54 -15.73 1.77 0.86
N ASP A 55 -16.17 3.01 0.70
CA ASP A 55 -16.24 3.65 -0.61
C ASP A 55 -14.87 4.10 -1.12
N THR A 56 -13.87 4.24 -0.24
CA THR A 56 -12.56 4.84 -0.57
C THR A 56 -11.36 3.94 -0.28
N LEU A 57 -11.52 2.90 0.54
CA LEU A 57 -10.45 1.99 0.97
C LEU A 57 -10.91 0.54 0.90
N THR A 58 -9.97 -0.36 0.64
CA THR A 58 -10.18 -1.81 0.70
C THR A 58 -9.48 -2.38 1.94
N GLN A 59 -10.03 -3.45 2.53
CA GLN A 59 -9.35 -4.13 3.63
C GLN A 59 -8.16 -4.95 3.12
N ALA A 60 -7.11 -5.10 3.93
CA ALA A 60 -5.89 -5.86 3.64
C ALA A 60 -6.10 -7.38 3.61
N ILE A 61 -6.95 -7.84 2.71
CA ILE A 61 -7.27 -9.24 2.47
C ILE A 61 -6.73 -9.62 1.09
N GLN A 62 -6.16 -10.82 0.97
CA GLN A 62 -5.74 -11.33 -0.32
C GLN A 62 -6.97 -11.58 -1.22
N PRO A 63 -7.02 -11.04 -2.44
CA PRO A 63 -8.16 -11.18 -3.33
C PRO A 63 -8.45 -12.64 -3.68
N SER A 64 -9.69 -12.87 -4.12
CA SER A 64 -10.22 -14.20 -4.43
C SER A 64 -9.31 -14.97 -5.38
N LEU A 65 -8.79 -14.28 -6.40
CA LEU A 65 -7.83 -14.76 -7.40
C LEU A 65 -6.60 -15.44 -6.78
N LEU A 66 -6.07 -14.91 -5.67
CA LEU A 66 -4.86 -15.44 -5.02
C LEU A 66 -5.12 -16.72 -4.20
N ARG A 67 -6.39 -17.11 -4.05
CA ARG A 67 -6.83 -18.23 -3.19
C ARG A 67 -7.37 -19.42 -4.00
N THR A 68 -7.50 -19.31 -5.31
CA THR A 68 -8.17 -20.31 -6.16
C THR A 68 -7.24 -21.42 -6.62
N ASN A 69 -6.01 -21.10 -7.03
CA ASN A 69 -5.07 -22.04 -7.63
C ASN A 69 -3.61 -21.68 -7.29
N ARG A 70 -2.76 -22.70 -7.09
CA ARG A 70 -1.34 -22.51 -6.72
C ARG A 70 -0.52 -21.78 -7.80
N GLN A 71 -0.72 -22.13 -9.07
CA GLN A 71 -0.04 -21.48 -10.20
C GLN A 71 -0.50 -20.03 -10.35
N ILE A 72 -1.82 -19.80 -10.36
CA ILE A 72 -2.39 -18.44 -10.41
C ILE A 72 -1.82 -17.59 -9.28
N ARG A 73 -1.78 -18.13 -8.05
CA ARG A 73 -1.18 -17.44 -6.91
C ARG A 73 0.28 -17.10 -7.15
N GLN A 74 1.10 -18.03 -7.64
CA GLN A 74 2.52 -17.78 -7.89
C GLN A 74 2.75 -16.65 -8.90
N GLU A 75 1.96 -16.63 -9.98
CA GLU A 75 2.05 -15.65 -11.05
C GLU A 75 1.52 -14.26 -10.61
N SER A 76 0.34 -14.22 -10.00
CA SER A 76 -0.37 -12.96 -9.71
C SER A 76 -0.03 -12.29 -8.37
N LEU A 77 0.58 -13.01 -7.42
CA LEU A 77 0.90 -12.44 -6.09
C LEU A 77 1.87 -11.26 -6.17
N GLY A 78 2.82 -11.30 -7.11
CA GLY A 78 3.73 -10.18 -7.36
C GLY A 78 2.99 -8.95 -7.87
N ILE A 79 2.09 -9.14 -8.82
CA ILE A 79 1.26 -8.09 -9.41
C ILE A 79 0.40 -7.42 -8.34
N PHE A 80 -0.20 -8.19 -7.43
CA PHE A 80 -0.97 -7.66 -6.31
C PHE A 80 -0.12 -6.73 -5.44
N TYR A 81 1.00 -7.20 -4.88
CA TYR A 81 1.81 -6.37 -3.98
C TYR A 81 2.45 -5.14 -4.65
N ARG A 82 2.69 -5.20 -5.96
CA ARG A 82 3.25 -4.08 -6.73
C ARG A 82 2.20 -3.03 -7.10
N SER A 83 0.94 -3.42 -7.26
CA SER A 83 -0.15 -2.54 -7.71
C SER A 83 -0.91 -1.85 -6.58
N GLN A 84 -0.83 -2.36 -5.35
CA GLN A 84 -1.54 -1.79 -4.21
C GLN A 84 -0.67 -0.82 -3.40
N THR A 85 -1.29 0.23 -2.88
CA THR A 85 -0.76 1.12 -1.85
C THR A 85 -1.25 0.66 -0.48
N PHE A 86 -0.33 0.25 0.39
CA PHE A 86 -0.66 -0.17 1.76
C PHE A 86 -0.56 1.00 2.74
N ILE A 87 -1.61 1.23 3.52
CA ILE A 87 -1.69 2.32 4.50
C ILE A 87 -1.21 1.84 5.86
N LEU A 88 -0.11 2.41 6.34
CA LEU A 88 0.41 2.20 7.70
C LEU A 88 -0.02 3.34 8.61
N HIS A 89 -0.76 3.03 9.67
CA HIS A 89 -1.21 4.01 10.66
C HIS A 89 -0.17 4.17 11.76
N SER A 90 0.01 5.39 12.28
CA SER A 90 0.98 5.65 13.35
C SER A 90 0.56 5.15 14.72
N GLU A 91 -0.74 4.89 14.96
CA GLU A 91 -1.25 4.49 16.27
C GLU A 91 -2.60 3.78 16.23
N GLY A 92 -3.00 3.25 17.38
CA GLY A 92 -4.29 2.58 17.61
C GLY A 92 -4.37 1.20 16.98
N THR A 93 -5.57 0.60 17.01
CA THR A 93 -5.75 -0.80 16.57
C THR A 93 -5.38 -1.01 15.10
N LYS A 94 -5.49 0.03 14.26
CA LYS A 94 -5.09 -0.03 12.85
C LYS A 94 -3.58 -0.21 12.69
N ALA A 95 -2.78 0.41 13.55
CA ALA A 95 -1.33 0.22 13.58
C ALA A 95 -0.96 -1.19 14.07
N ASP A 96 -1.64 -1.71 15.09
CA ASP A 96 -1.42 -3.06 15.60
C ASP A 96 -1.74 -4.14 14.54
N ASP A 97 -2.87 -4.00 13.84
CA ASP A 97 -3.26 -4.92 12.77
C ASP A 97 -2.32 -4.84 11.58
N ALA A 98 -1.86 -3.63 11.22
CA ALA A 98 -0.81 -3.44 10.21
C ALA A 98 0.48 -4.17 10.59
N ARG A 99 0.92 -4.04 11.84
CA ARG A 99 2.13 -4.73 12.35
C ARG A 99 1.99 -6.24 12.25
N ARG A 100 0.87 -6.82 12.70
CA ARG A 100 0.63 -8.27 12.58
C ARG A 100 0.65 -8.73 11.13
N TRP A 101 0.06 -7.95 10.25
CA TRP A 101 0.04 -8.25 8.83
C TRP A 101 1.44 -8.18 8.21
N LEU A 102 2.24 -7.16 8.54
CA LEU A 102 3.62 -7.01 8.06
C LEU A 102 4.45 -8.23 8.45
N VAL A 103 4.41 -8.64 9.72
CA VAL A 103 5.11 -9.84 10.21
C VAL A 103 4.67 -11.10 9.46
N SER A 104 3.37 -11.24 9.23
CA SER A 104 2.81 -12.42 8.53
C SER A 104 3.15 -12.44 7.03
N ASN A 105 3.52 -11.30 6.45
CA ASN A 105 3.80 -11.14 5.02
C ASN A 105 5.24 -10.69 4.75
N GLU A 106 6.16 -10.91 5.70
CA GLU A 106 7.57 -10.48 5.66
C GLU A 106 8.24 -10.82 4.32
N LEU A 107 8.07 -12.06 3.86
CA LEU A 107 8.64 -12.57 2.60
C LEU A 107 8.15 -11.85 1.34
N HIS A 108 7.07 -11.08 1.46
CA HIS A 108 6.44 -10.35 0.39
C HIS A 108 6.65 -8.83 0.48
N LEU A 109 7.22 -8.31 1.57
CA LEU A 109 7.45 -6.87 1.74
C LEU A 109 8.39 -6.32 0.66
N ARG A 110 9.36 -7.12 0.20
CA ARG A 110 10.22 -6.78 -0.93
C ARG A 110 9.48 -6.59 -2.26
N LYS A 111 8.24 -7.07 -2.38
CA LYS A 111 7.40 -6.90 -3.57
C LYS A 111 6.57 -5.60 -3.51
N LEU A 112 6.46 -4.98 -2.33
CA LEU A 112 5.77 -3.70 -2.19
C LEU A 112 6.48 -2.63 -3.00
N ARG A 113 5.69 -1.79 -3.67
CA ARG A 113 6.19 -0.64 -4.44
C ARG A 113 5.61 0.68 -3.95
N GLN A 114 4.49 0.64 -3.22
CA GLN A 114 3.80 1.82 -2.73
C GLN A 114 3.31 1.58 -1.30
N ILE A 115 3.63 2.52 -0.41
CA ILE A 115 3.17 2.55 0.97
C ILE A 115 2.75 3.98 1.27
N GLU A 116 1.70 4.15 2.04
CA GLU A 116 1.32 5.45 2.57
C GLU A 116 1.36 5.44 4.09
N LEU A 117 2.12 6.37 4.68
CA LEU A 117 2.25 6.53 6.11
C LEU A 117 1.20 7.53 6.58
N TRP A 118 0.28 7.12 7.45
CA TRP A 118 -0.74 7.98 8.02
C TRP A 118 -0.36 8.34 9.45
N ILE A 119 0.07 9.58 9.63
CA ILE A 119 0.48 10.13 10.92
C ILE A 119 -0.67 10.94 11.49
N ARG A 120 -1.17 10.55 12.66
CA ARG A 120 -2.27 11.27 13.34
C ARG A 120 -1.88 12.72 13.60
N TYR A 121 -2.77 13.63 13.23
CA TYR A 121 -2.63 15.03 13.55
C TYR A 121 -2.71 15.27 15.06
N THR A 122 -1.72 15.96 15.61
CA THR A 122 -1.63 16.27 17.03
C THR A 122 -1.57 17.78 17.22
N THR A 123 -2.23 18.28 18.26
CA THR A 123 -2.09 19.66 18.74
C THR A 123 -1.79 19.63 20.24
N PRO A 124 -1.21 20.70 20.82
CA PRO A 124 -0.98 20.77 22.26
C PRO A 124 -2.24 20.52 23.09
N ALA A 125 -3.39 20.98 22.61
CA ALA A 125 -4.68 20.83 23.30
C ALA A 125 -5.31 19.43 23.16
N ASN A 126 -4.96 18.67 22.12
CA ASN A 126 -5.61 17.40 21.77
C ASN A 126 -4.61 16.23 21.78
N ARG A 127 -3.89 16.08 22.89
CA ARG A 127 -2.88 15.02 23.04
C ARG A 127 -3.49 13.62 23.14
N PHE A 128 -4.72 13.50 23.65
CA PHE A 128 -5.34 12.23 23.99
C PHE A 128 -6.78 12.04 23.44
N THR A 129 -7.43 13.05 22.86
CA THR A 129 -8.82 12.92 22.37
C THR A 129 -8.89 12.54 20.89
N SER A 130 -9.92 11.79 20.48
CA SER A 130 -10.06 11.21 19.14
C SER A 130 -9.70 12.20 18.01
N SER A 131 -8.97 11.67 17.02
CA SER A 131 -8.22 12.43 16.01
C SER A 131 -9.08 13.35 15.13
N ASN A 132 -8.63 14.58 14.94
CA ASN A 132 -9.15 15.54 13.94
C ASN A 132 -8.69 15.21 12.50
N GLY A 133 -8.02 14.08 12.26
CA GLY A 133 -7.48 13.68 10.96
C GLY A 133 -6.04 13.18 11.04
N ALA A 134 -5.47 12.87 9.88
CA ALA A 134 -4.09 12.42 9.73
C ALA A 134 -3.42 13.06 8.51
N VAL A 135 -2.09 13.21 8.58
CA VAL A 135 -1.26 13.54 7.43
C VAL A 135 -0.84 12.22 6.78
N GLY A 136 -1.27 11.98 5.56
CA GLY A 136 -0.82 10.84 4.75
C GLY A 136 0.41 11.21 3.94
N ILE A 137 1.47 10.39 3.97
CA ILE A 137 2.70 10.58 3.19
C ILE A 137 2.95 9.36 2.31
N THR A 138 3.01 9.56 1.00
CA THR A 138 3.16 8.46 0.03
C THR A 138 4.63 8.22 -0.31
N LEU A 139 5.05 6.98 -0.13
CA LEU A 139 6.35 6.47 -0.54
C LEU A 139 6.20 5.55 -1.74
N SER A 140 7.14 5.66 -2.67
CA SER A 140 7.20 4.79 -3.84
C SER A 140 8.65 4.42 -4.20
N ARG A 141 8.83 3.31 -4.89
CA ARG A 141 10.08 2.95 -5.57
C ARG A 141 9.78 2.35 -6.95
N ASP A 142 10.77 2.38 -7.84
CA ASP A 142 10.56 2.04 -9.24
C ASP A 142 10.49 0.52 -9.50
N LEU A 143 9.96 0.18 -10.69
CA LEU A 143 9.76 -1.20 -11.13
C LEU A 143 11.07 -1.86 -11.60
N HIS A 144 12.01 -1.09 -12.15
CA HIS A 144 13.25 -1.57 -12.77
C HIS A 144 14.37 -1.93 -11.79
N ASP A 145 14.15 -1.78 -10.49
CA ASP A 145 15.17 -2.02 -9.46
C ASP A 145 15.52 -3.50 -9.25
N GLU A 146 14.75 -4.43 -9.83
CA GLU A 146 15.02 -5.88 -9.71
C GLU A 146 15.80 -6.47 -10.91
N ASP A 147 15.83 -5.82 -12.07
CA ASP A 147 16.42 -6.39 -13.30
C ASP A 147 17.88 -5.97 -13.54
N ASN A 148 18.36 -4.90 -12.89
CA ASN A 148 19.76 -4.48 -12.99
C ASN A 148 20.62 -5.17 -11.92
N ASN A 149 20.98 -6.42 -12.20
CA ASN A 149 22.00 -7.15 -11.47
C ASN A 149 23.39 -6.55 -11.76
N GLY A 150 23.78 -5.53 -10.98
CA GLY A 150 25.08 -4.86 -11.07
C GLY A 150 25.01 -3.51 -10.38
N GLY A 151 25.48 -3.45 -9.13
CA GLY A 151 25.28 -2.33 -8.20
C GLY A 151 25.53 -0.92 -8.76
N ARG A 152 24.81 0.04 -8.16
CA ARG A 152 24.80 1.51 -8.37
C ARG A 152 23.60 2.12 -9.11
N GLY A 153 22.42 1.51 -9.03
CA GLY A 153 21.16 2.18 -9.34
C GLY A 153 20.50 2.72 -8.07
N ASP A 154 20.12 3.99 -8.07
CA ASP A 154 19.38 4.74 -7.03
C ASP A 154 17.93 4.23 -6.86
N GLY A 155 17.76 2.91 -6.72
CA GLY A 155 16.49 2.19 -6.58
C GLY A 155 15.88 2.27 -5.18
N GLY A 156 16.02 3.44 -4.57
CA GLY A 156 15.59 3.73 -3.22
C GLY A 156 14.10 4.04 -3.15
N TRP A 157 13.51 3.82 -1.98
CA TRP A 157 12.21 4.41 -1.70
C TRP A 157 12.36 5.94 -1.67
N ARG A 158 11.42 6.62 -2.31
CA ARG A 158 11.33 8.08 -2.33
C ARG A 158 9.96 8.54 -1.91
N VAL A 159 9.90 9.71 -1.30
CA VAL A 159 8.64 10.44 -1.11
C VAL A 159 8.19 10.94 -2.49
N ARG A 160 6.93 10.71 -2.85
CA ARG A 160 6.37 11.20 -4.12
C ARG A 160 6.36 12.74 -4.14
N ASP A 161 6.48 13.37 -5.31
CA ASP A 161 6.61 14.84 -5.40
C ASP A 161 5.37 15.58 -4.86
N ASP A 162 4.16 15.04 -5.08
CA ASP A 162 2.91 15.49 -4.48
C ASP A 162 2.60 14.80 -3.12
N GLY A 163 3.63 14.30 -2.46
CA GLY A 163 3.57 13.12 -1.59
C GLY A 163 2.90 13.27 -0.24
N TRP A 164 2.06 14.28 -0.02
CA TRP A 164 1.24 14.33 1.18
C TRP A 164 -0.20 14.76 0.93
N ARG A 165 -1.09 14.31 1.81
CA ARG A 165 -2.50 14.72 1.79
C ARG A 165 -3.12 14.72 3.18
N TRP A 166 -4.16 15.52 3.32
CA TRP A 166 -4.96 15.59 4.54
C TRP A 166 -6.05 14.51 4.54
N ILE A 167 -6.07 13.68 5.56
CA ILE A 167 -6.99 12.54 5.70
C ILE A 167 -7.97 12.85 6.83
N THR A 168 -9.20 13.25 6.51
CA THR A 168 -10.24 13.50 7.53
C THR A 168 -11.63 13.71 6.94
N VAL A 169 -12.61 13.90 7.84
CA VAL A 169 -13.94 14.47 7.58
C VAL A 169 -14.09 15.94 8.05
N VAL A 170 -13.09 16.50 8.75
CA VAL A 170 -13.14 17.88 9.27
C VAL A 170 -12.32 18.89 8.45
N ARG A 171 -12.45 20.18 8.75
CA ARG A 171 -11.74 21.25 8.04
C ARG A 171 -10.21 21.11 8.20
N LYS A 172 -9.49 21.41 7.12
CA LYS A 172 -8.02 21.47 7.08
C LYS A 172 -7.48 22.50 8.11
N PRO A 173 -6.58 22.10 9.03
CA PRO A 173 -5.89 23.02 9.94
C PRO A 173 -5.00 24.01 9.17
N GLY A 174 -4.80 25.21 9.73
CA GLY A 174 -4.02 26.28 9.07
C GLY A 174 -2.52 26.03 8.96
N ASN A 175 -1.94 25.25 9.89
CA ASN A 175 -0.48 24.98 9.93
C ASN A 175 -0.12 23.60 9.35
N LEU A 176 -1.03 23.00 8.58
CA LEU A 176 -0.86 21.61 8.14
C LEU A 176 0.28 21.44 7.13
N GLU A 177 0.52 22.47 6.32
CA GLU A 177 1.61 22.54 5.36
C GLU A 177 2.97 22.45 6.03
N ASP A 178 3.15 23.18 7.15
CA ASP A 178 4.39 23.15 7.93
C ASP A 178 4.61 21.77 8.54
N ASP A 179 3.54 21.16 9.06
CA ASP A 179 3.56 19.81 9.64
C ASP A 179 3.91 18.76 8.59
N ALA A 180 3.31 18.85 7.41
CA ALA A 180 3.63 17.98 6.29
C ALA A 180 5.07 18.19 5.83
N GLY A 181 5.55 19.44 5.79
CA GLY A 181 6.94 19.77 5.47
C GLY A 181 7.93 19.15 6.44
N PHE A 182 7.66 19.23 7.76
CA PHE A 182 8.44 18.56 8.80
C PHE A 182 8.48 17.05 8.57
N LEU A 183 7.31 16.43 8.43
CA LEU A 183 7.21 14.97 8.29
C LEU A 183 7.88 14.46 7.01
N ILE A 184 7.71 15.14 5.87
CA ILE A 184 8.38 14.79 4.61
C ILE A 184 9.90 14.87 4.76
N ARG A 185 10.41 15.92 5.41
CA ARG A 185 11.84 16.07 5.68
C ARG A 185 12.36 14.93 6.55
N GLU A 186 11.61 14.56 7.58
CA GLU A 186 11.99 13.48 8.48
C GLU A 186 11.96 12.11 7.81
N VAL A 187 10.92 11.82 7.02
CA VAL A 187 10.87 10.62 6.19
C VAL A 187 12.06 10.56 5.23
N ARG A 188 12.38 11.67 4.53
CA ARG A 188 13.54 11.74 3.63
C ARG A 188 14.86 11.51 4.36
N ARG A 189 14.98 11.95 5.61
CA ARG A 189 16.14 11.70 6.47
C ARG A 189 16.25 10.20 6.80
N LEU A 190 15.18 9.59 7.30
CA LEU A 190 15.13 8.16 7.63
C LEU A 190 15.40 7.26 6.42
N LEU A 191 14.91 7.65 5.23
CA LEU A 191 15.17 6.93 3.99
C LEU A 191 16.64 6.95 3.58
N LYS A 192 17.40 8.00 3.91
CA LYS A 192 18.83 8.11 3.59
C LYS A 192 19.73 7.37 4.58
N GLU A 193 19.36 7.35 5.85
CA GLU A 193 20.22 6.80 6.91
C GLU A 193 20.09 5.29 7.08
N GLU A 194 18.90 4.72 6.87
CA GLU A 194 18.59 3.37 7.38
C GLU A 194 17.87 2.44 6.37
N TRP A 195 17.57 2.92 5.17
CA TRP A 195 16.94 2.13 4.10
C TRP A 195 18.03 1.53 3.18
N PRO A 196 18.06 0.21 2.87
CA PRO A 196 16.96 -0.76 2.73
C PRO A 196 16.73 -1.71 3.90
N GLY A 197 17.57 -1.67 4.96
CA GLY A 197 17.51 -2.61 6.09
C GLY A 197 16.18 -2.56 6.87
N LYS A 198 15.42 -1.46 6.72
CA LYS A 198 14.11 -1.26 7.33
C LYS A 198 12.91 -1.75 6.51
N LEU A 199 13.10 -2.42 5.35
CA LEU A 199 12.04 -3.14 4.61
C LEU A 199 11.62 -4.47 5.27
N THR A 200 11.72 -4.52 6.59
CA THR A 200 11.23 -5.60 7.43
C THR A 200 10.01 -5.12 8.19
N ALA A 201 9.19 -6.01 8.74
CA ALA A 201 8.09 -5.60 9.61
C ALA A 201 8.58 -4.76 10.79
N ALA A 202 9.73 -5.13 11.37
CA ALA A 202 10.34 -4.39 12.46
C ALA A 202 10.83 -3.00 12.02
N GLY A 203 11.44 -2.90 10.85
CA GLY A 203 11.94 -1.65 10.30
C GLY A 203 10.84 -0.65 9.96
N LEU A 204 9.79 -1.10 9.26
CA LEU A 204 8.61 -0.28 8.94
C LEU A 204 7.90 0.21 10.22
N TYR A 205 7.77 -0.67 11.21
CA TYR A 205 7.21 -0.29 12.50
C TYR A 205 8.08 0.73 13.23
N GLY A 206 9.40 0.53 13.25
CA GLY A 206 10.36 1.48 13.84
C GLY A 206 10.24 2.87 13.20
N VAL A 207 10.24 2.95 11.86
CA VAL A 207 10.03 4.23 11.14
C VAL A 207 8.73 4.91 11.56
N MET A 208 7.62 4.17 11.67
CA MET A 208 6.34 4.75 12.09
C MET A 208 6.38 5.27 13.53
N ALA A 209 7.06 4.58 14.44
CA ALA A 209 7.23 5.01 15.82
C ALA A 209 8.13 6.26 15.91
N ASP A 210 9.27 6.26 15.22
CA ASP A 210 10.24 7.36 15.20
C ASP A 210 9.61 8.64 14.62
N LEU A 211 8.89 8.53 13.49
CA LEU A 211 8.16 9.64 12.88
C LEU A 211 7.10 10.20 13.81
N ARG A 212 6.36 9.32 14.50
CA ARG A 212 5.32 9.73 15.43
C ARG A 212 5.91 10.49 16.61
N GLU A 213 6.97 9.95 17.22
CA GLU A 213 7.62 10.56 18.36
C GLU A 213 8.27 11.90 18.00
N GLY A 214 8.98 11.97 16.88
CA GLY A 214 9.56 13.20 16.35
C GLY A 214 8.50 14.28 16.12
N TYR A 215 7.36 13.91 15.52
CA TYR A 215 6.26 14.83 15.31
C TYR A 215 5.60 15.31 16.62
N VAL A 216 5.47 14.46 17.65
CA VAL A 216 5.03 14.93 18.97
C VAL A 216 6.00 15.96 19.53
N LYS A 217 7.30 15.67 19.49
CA LYS A 217 8.33 16.54 20.07
C LYS A 217 8.32 17.90 19.38
N GLU A 218 8.27 17.94 18.05
CA GLU A 218 8.19 19.17 17.27
C GLU A 218 6.95 20.01 17.64
N LYS A 219 5.81 19.37 17.91
CA LYS A 219 4.58 20.08 18.30
C LYS A 219 4.60 20.64 19.72
N MET A 220 5.54 20.19 20.56
CA MET A 220 5.57 20.48 22.00
C MET A 220 6.76 21.34 22.42
N GLY A 221 7.78 21.45 21.57
CA GLY A 221 8.89 22.40 21.72
C GLY A 221 8.50 23.77 21.21
#